data_AF-A0A0S9BSI2-F1
#
_entry.id   AF-A0A0S9BSI2-F1
#
_cell.length_a   1.000
_cell.length_b   1.000
_cell.length_c   1.000
_cell.angle_alpha   90.00
_cell.angle_beta   90.00
_cell.angle_gamma   90.00
#
_symmetry.space_group_name_H-M   'P 1'
#
loop_
_entity.id
_entity.type
_entity.pdbx_description
1 polymer ?
#
loop_
_entity_poly.entity_id
_entity_poly.type
_entity_poly.pdbx_seq_one_letter_code
_entity_poly.pdbx_strand_id
1 'polypeptide(L)' 'MLDDERRSVLRNELACDDGEWWRGAAWAFQQSMGLVWYYRETNPGMSMLGPILHRAAQLKS' A
#
# COMPACT_ATOMS: atom_id res chain seq x y z
N MET A 1 0.87 -4.34 8.77
CA MET A 1 0.03 -3.52 7.88
C MET A 1 -0.79 -2.61 8.77
N LEU A 2 -0.88 -1.32 8.48
CA LEU A 2 -1.50 -0.33 9.39
C LEU A 2 -2.95 -0.75 9.70
N ASP A 3 -3.22 -0.98 10.98
CA ASP A 3 -4.56 -1.08 11.57
C ASP A 3 -5.29 0.27 11.43
N ASP A 4 -6.60 0.28 11.69
CA ASP A 4 -7.45 1.45 11.44
C ASP A 4 -7.03 2.67 12.27
N GLU A 5 -6.53 2.45 13.49
CA GLU A 5 -5.98 3.50 14.35
C GLU A 5 -4.75 4.15 13.72
N ARG A 6 -3.75 3.34 13.31
CA ARG A 6 -2.55 3.88 12.67
C ARG A 6 -2.82 4.51 11.32
N ARG A 7 -3.83 4.04 10.58
CA ARG A 7 -4.27 4.69 9.33
C ARG A 7 -4.89 6.06 9.61
N SER A 8 -5.68 6.20 10.67
CA SER A 8 -6.26 7.47 11.08
C SER A 8 -5.18 8.48 11.47
N VAL A 9 -4.20 8.06 12.30
CA VAL A 9 -3.05 8.90 12.66
C VAL A 9 -2.28 9.37 11.43
N LEU A 10 -1.89 8.44 10.55
CA LEU A 10 -1.17 8.78 9.32
C LEU A 10 -1.97 9.76 8.45
N ARG A 11 -3.27 9.55 8.33
CA ARG A 11 -4.13 10.40 7.51
C ARG A 11 -4.27 11.82 8.08
N ASN A 12 -4.37 11.93 9.40
CA ASN A 12 -4.40 13.22 10.08
C ASN A 12 -3.08 13.98 9.93
N GLU A 13 -1.94 13.30 10.07
CA GLU A 13 -0.61 13.89 9.87
C GLU A 13 -0.39 14.38 8.43
N LEU A 14 -0.93 13.65 7.44
CA LEU A 14 -0.87 14.05 6.04
C LEU A 14 -1.84 15.19 5.69
N ALA A 15 -2.79 15.51 6.57
CA ALA A 15 -3.84 16.52 6.37
C ALA A 15 -4.56 16.40 5.02
N CYS A 16 -4.74 15.17 4.52
CA CYS A 16 -5.22 14.90 3.17
C CYS A 16 -6.72 14.54 3.13
N ASP A 17 -7.38 14.96 2.06
CA ASP A 17 -8.79 14.63 1.83
C ASP A 17 -8.98 13.15 1.40
N ASP A 18 -10.23 12.70 1.30
CA ASP A 18 -10.52 11.31 0.88
C ASP A 18 -9.95 11.01 -0.49
N GLY A 19 -10.05 11.95 -1.44
CA GLY A 19 -9.57 11.76 -2.80
C GLY A 19 -8.05 11.63 -2.86
N GLU A 20 -7.33 12.46 -2.13
CA GLU A 20 -5.86 12.41 -1.99
C GLU A 20 -5.41 11.11 -1.33
N TRP A 21 -6.09 10.70 -0.27
CA TRP A 21 -5.82 9.43 0.41
C TRP A 21 -5.98 8.24 -0.54
N TRP A 22 -7.06 8.21 -1.32
CA TRP A 22 -7.32 7.14 -2.28
C TRP A 22 -6.36 7.17 -3.48
N ARG A 23 -5.98 8.36 -3.96
CA ARG A 23 -4.95 8.51 -5.00
C ARG A 23 -3.59 8.00 -4.51
N GLY A 24 -3.20 8.31 -3.28
CA GLY A 24 -1.97 7.80 -2.67
C GLY A 24 -1.99 6.27 -2.53
N ALA A 25 -3.13 5.70 -2.11
CA ALA A 25 -3.31 4.25 -2.05
C ALA A 25 -3.20 3.58 -3.44
N ALA A 26 -3.80 4.17 -4.47
CA ALA A 26 -3.71 3.69 -5.85
C ALA A 26 -2.27 3.77 -6.39
N TRP A 27 -1.56 4.86 -6.10
CA TRP A 27 -0.15 5.01 -6.47
C TRP A 27 0.73 3.95 -5.80
N ALA A 28 0.56 3.71 -4.49
CA ALA A 28 1.30 2.68 -3.76
C ALA A 28 1.02 1.27 -4.30
N PHE A 29 -0.23 0.98 -4.67
CA PHE A 29 -0.58 -0.27 -5.33
C PHE A 29 0.13 -0.41 -6.68
N GLN A 30 0.08 0.62 -7.53
CA GLN A 30 0.78 0.62 -8.82
C GLN A 30 2.29 0.38 -8.66
N GLN A 31 2.94 1.06 -7.71
CA GLN A 31 4.36 0.87 -7.43
C GLN A 31 4.69 -0.58 -7.06
N SER A 32 3.77 -1.25 -6.37
CA SER A 32 4.01 -2.61 -5.88
C SER A 32 3.90 -3.72 -6.92
N MET A 33 3.20 -3.47 -8.03
CA MET A 33 2.99 -4.49 -9.08
C MET A 33 4.30 -4.99 -9.69
N GLY A 34 5.33 -4.14 -9.78
CA GLY A 34 6.64 -4.53 -10.30
C GLY A 34 7.56 -5.22 -9.29
N LEU A 35 7.30 -5.07 -7.98
CA LEU A 35 8.22 -5.47 -6.92
C LEU A 35 8.41 -6.99 -6.83
N VAL A 36 7.36 -7.77 -7.12
CA VAL A 36 7.37 -9.24 -6.98
C VAL A 36 8.49 -9.86 -7.80
N TRP A 37 8.64 -9.42 -9.04
CA TRP A 37 9.62 -9.97 -9.97
C TRP A 37 10.98 -9.28 -9.84
N TYR A 38 10.96 -7.97 -9.61
CA TYR A 38 12.18 -7.17 -9.51
C TYR A 38 13.04 -7.55 -8.29
N TYR A 39 12.40 -7.85 -7.15
CA TYR A 39 13.10 -8.17 -5.91
C TYR A 39 13.09 -9.65 -5.55
N ARG A 40 12.60 -10.54 -6.42
CA ARG A 40 12.45 -11.97 -6.13
C ARG A 40 13.71 -12.62 -5.56
N GLU A 41 14.87 -12.29 -6.12
CA GLU A 41 16.14 -12.93 -5.81
C GLU A 41 17.03 -12.08 -4.89
N THR A 42 16.89 -10.75 -4.95
CA THR A 42 17.76 -9.81 -4.22
C THR A 42 17.16 -9.36 -2.89
N ASN A 43 15.83 -9.33 -2.77
CA ASN A 43 15.13 -8.94 -1.55
C ASN A 43 13.75 -9.61 -1.47
N PRO A 44 13.69 -10.88 -1.04
CA PRO A 44 12.45 -11.64 -0.93
C PRO A 44 11.42 -11.01 0.02
N GLY A 45 11.84 -10.17 0.96
CA GLY A 45 10.92 -9.39 1.79
C GLY A 45 10.17 -8.32 1.00
N MET A 46 10.90 -7.59 0.14
CA MET A 46 10.30 -6.57 -0.74
C MET A 46 9.42 -7.18 -1.83
N SER A 47 9.70 -8.41 -2.27
CA SER A 47 8.84 -9.09 -3.26
C SER A 47 7.43 -9.38 -2.74
N MET A 48 7.24 -9.43 -1.42
CA MET A 48 5.94 -9.67 -0.78
C MET A 48 5.02 -8.43 -0.74
N LEU A 49 5.55 -7.23 -1.01
CA LEU A 49 4.77 -5.99 -0.93
C LEU A 49 3.65 -5.94 -1.98
N GLY A 50 3.87 -6.44 -3.19
CA GLY A 50 2.83 -6.54 -4.24
C GLY A 50 1.59 -7.32 -3.80
N PRO A 51 1.74 -8.59 -3.38
CA PRO A 51 0.63 -9.41 -2.85
C PRO A 51 -0.07 -8.78 -1.64
N ILE A 52 0.68 -8.14 -0.74
CA ILE A 52 0.13 -7.45 0.44
C ILE A 52 -0.78 -6.29 0.04
N LEU A 53 -0.32 -5.45 -0.90
CA LEU A 53 -1.08 -4.31 -1.39
C LEU A 53 -2.29 -4.73 -2.23
N HIS A 54 -2.18 -5.80 -3.02
CA HIS A 54 -3.32 -6.41 -3.72
C HIS A 54 -4.40 -6.87 -2.74
N ARG A 55 -4.02 -7.57 -1.66
CA ARG A 55 -4.98 -8.00 -0.63
C ARG A 55 -5.60 -6.83 0.13
N ALA A 56 -4.82 -5.77 0.35
CA ALA A 56 -5.32 -4.53 0.96
C ALA A 56 -6.41 -3.85 0.14
N ALA A 57 -6.30 -3.91 -1.20
CA ALA A 57 -7.29 -3.34 -2.12
C ALA A 57 -8.59 -4.14 -2.14
N GLN A 58 -8.53 -5.46 -1.94
CA GLN A 58 -9.70 -6.35 -1.96
C GLN A 58 -10.57 -6.31 -0.69
N LEU A 59 -10.01 -5.88 0.45
CA LEU A 59 -10.74 -5.80 1.73
C LEU A 59 -11.66 -4.58 1.87
N LYS A 60 -11.77 -3.76 0.82
CA LYS A 60 -12.63 -2.56 0.79
C LYS A 60 -13.83 -2.68 -0.16
N SER A 61 -14.16 -3.90 -0.60
CA SER A 61 -15.41 -4.25 -1.29
C SER A 61 -16.33 -5.02 -0.34
#